data_AF-A0A2V9DY02-F1
#
_entry.id   AF-A0A2V9DY02-F1
#
_cell.length_a   1.000
_cell.length_b   1.000
_cell.length_c   1.000
_cell.angle_alpha   90.00
_cell.angle_beta   90.00
_cell.angle_gamma   90.00
#
_symmetry.space_group_name_H-M   'P 1'
#
loop_
_entity.id
_entity.type
_entity.pdbx_description
1 polymer ?
#
loop_
_entity_poly.entity_id
_entity_poly.type
_entity_poly.pdbx_seq_one_letter_code
_entity_poly.pdbx_strand_id
1 'polypeptide(L)'
;MESHAVPCYNYAAFATGSGCGAINWSGGGPIDSYDSSTASGGTVAVQAYDGNIGSNGNANLAPQTSITGNFSSPQTGVGACSAGDAISGATPSTIQNYVKDCQTSATSCGTTYQVKLPQSVQVATPVTSFPTGVVASSLTSPNGNVSPNGCGGAPATGCYGDMNNTFTLQPYVNPVTNVCSGAKYYINTISMNGGKTLSIAPCPTGSIGAGSYQPIVVNVVDVNNTSTPIDIGGGSIANASLNPAYLQIQYAGTGNVKVHGGSTAAAVIFAPNAPVELDGANSSWYGALMVNTLKLNGNGASIHYDRRLANTVATLGNWTIDTFTWSKY
;
A
#
# COMPACT_ATOMS: atom_id res chain seq x y z
N MET A 1 -9.25 18.13 23.42
CA MET A 1 -8.43 17.49 22.38
C MET A 1 -9.23 16.33 21.90
N GLU A 2 -9.52 16.26 20.61
CA GLU A 2 -10.18 15.11 20.01
C GLU A 2 -9.18 14.44 19.08
N SER A 3 -9.22 13.11 19.03
CA SER A 3 -8.53 12.34 18.00
C SER A 3 -9.61 11.84 17.05
N HIS A 4 -9.60 12.34 15.82
CA HIS A 4 -10.48 11.81 14.80
C HIS A 4 -9.94 10.47 14.33
N ALA A 5 -10.83 9.51 14.09
CA ALA A 5 -10.47 8.31 13.36
C ALA A 5 -10.19 8.74 11.91
N VAL A 6 -8.93 8.70 11.51
CA VAL A 6 -8.53 9.02 10.15
C VAL A 6 -8.24 7.70 9.45
N PRO A 7 -8.71 7.50 8.21
CA PRO A 7 -8.38 6.28 7.51
C PRO A 7 -6.85 6.14 7.36
N CYS A 8 -6.35 4.94 7.59
CA CYS A 8 -4.91 4.62 7.47
C CYS A 8 -4.38 4.93 6.06
N TYR A 9 -5.24 4.78 5.06
CA TYR A 9 -4.90 4.86 3.66
C TYR A 9 -5.95 5.70 2.91
N ASN A 10 -5.82 7.02 2.95
CA ASN A 10 -6.64 7.96 2.16
C ASN A 10 -6.10 8.22 0.75
N TYR A 11 -4.99 7.59 0.41
CA TYR A 11 -4.24 7.84 -0.81
C TYR A 11 -3.98 6.53 -1.53
N ALA A 12 -4.09 6.57 -2.86
CA ALA A 12 -3.55 5.57 -3.77
C ALA A 12 -2.04 5.39 -3.52
N ALA A 13 -1.35 6.52 -3.35
CA ALA A 13 0.06 6.57 -3.01
C ALA A 13 0.38 7.79 -2.15
N PHE A 14 1.14 7.57 -1.07
CA PHE A 14 1.72 8.64 -0.27
C PHE A 14 3.23 8.43 -0.09
N ALA A 15 4.02 9.44 -0.44
CA ALA A 15 5.47 9.44 -0.18
C ALA A 15 5.80 10.26 1.08
N THR A 16 6.38 9.61 2.09
CA THR A 16 6.75 10.24 3.37
C THR A 16 8.09 10.98 3.29
N GLY A 17 8.92 10.69 2.29
CA GLY A 17 10.18 11.38 2.05
C GLY A 17 9.97 12.84 1.68
N SER A 18 10.79 13.73 2.23
CA SER A 18 10.73 15.18 1.98
C SER A 18 11.65 15.64 0.85
N GLY A 19 12.28 14.72 0.11
CA GLY A 19 13.23 15.02 -0.96
C GLY A 19 12.57 15.36 -2.30
N CYS A 20 13.40 15.72 -3.28
CA CYS A 20 12.94 15.88 -4.66
C CYS A 20 12.79 14.52 -5.35
N GLY A 21 11.75 14.37 -6.15
CA GLY A 21 11.34 13.10 -6.73
C GLY A 21 10.86 12.09 -5.70
N ALA A 22 10.27 12.55 -4.58
CA ALA A 22 9.68 11.67 -3.59
C ALA A 22 8.60 10.77 -4.21
N ILE A 23 7.86 11.30 -5.19
CA ILE A 23 7.16 10.49 -6.18
C ILE A 23 7.82 10.74 -7.54
N ASN A 24 8.15 9.68 -8.27
CA ASN A 24 8.67 9.78 -9.62
C ASN A 24 7.94 8.80 -10.54
N TRP A 25 7.14 9.34 -11.44
CA TRP A 25 6.32 8.59 -12.37
C TRP A 25 6.80 8.83 -13.79
N SER A 26 7.57 7.89 -14.33
CA SER A 26 8.15 8.02 -15.67
C SER A 26 7.28 7.37 -16.76
N GLY A 27 6.39 6.46 -16.37
CA GLY A 27 5.61 5.61 -17.27
C GLY A 27 4.33 6.19 -17.87
N GLY A 28 3.80 7.29 -17.32
CA GLY A 28 2.43 7.74 -17.59
C GLY A 28 1.37 6.77 -17.07
N GLY A 29 0.10 7.00 -17.42
CA GLY A 29 -1.04 6.15 -17.02
C GLY A 29 -1.91 6.76 -15.93
N PRO A 30 -3.10 6.17 -15.69
CA PRO A 30 -4.07 6.72 -14.75
C PRO A 30 -3.72 6.37 -13.29
N ILE A 31 -4.01 7.33 -12.42
CA ILE A 31 -4.25 7.12 -11.00
C ILE A 31 -5.72 7.42 -10.76
N ASP A 32 -6.46 6.42 -10.36
CA ASP A 32 -7.90 6.48 -10.21
C ASP A 32 -8.33 5.62 -9.01
N SER A 33 -9.61 5.30 -8.91
CA SER A 33 -10.10 4.42 -7.86
C SER A 33 -10.98 3.29 -8.37
N TYR A 34 -11.31 2.37 -7.48
CA TYR A 34 -12.31 1.35 -7.68
C TYR A 34 -12.99 1.02 -6.34
N ASP A 35 -14.02 0.17 -6.37
CA ASP A 35 -14.65 -0.37 -5.17
C ASP A 35 -14.54 -1.90 -5.18
N SER A 36 -13.72 -2.45 -4.28
CA SER A 36 -13.49 -3.90 -4.23
C SER A 36 -14.71 -4.73 -3.81
N SER A 37 -15.80 -4.13 -3.32
CA SER A 37 -17.07 -4.85 -3.11
C SER A 37 -17.72 -5.30 -4.42
N THR A 38 -17.38 -4.64 -5.52
CA THR A 38 -17.89 -4.94 -6.86
C THR A 38 -16.95 -5.83 -7.67
N ALA A 39 -15.77 -6.15 -7.12
CA ALA A 39 -14.79 -6.99 -7.79
C ALA A 39 -15.31 -8.44 -7.91
N SER A 40 -15.19 -9.00 -9.10
CA SER A 40 -15.60 -10.37 -9.40
C SER A 40 -14.65 -10.99 -10.42
N GLY A 41 -14.19 -12.21 -10.14
CA GLY A 41 -13.34 -12.98 -11.06
C GLY A 41 -12.01 -12.29 -11.43
N GLY A 42 -11.43 -11.50 -10.52
CA GLY A 42 -10.21 -10.73 -10.78
C GLY A 42 -10.41 -9.52 -11.70
N THR A 43 -11.67 -9.06 -11.87
CA THR A 43 -12.01 -7.85 -12.63
C THR A 43 -12.80 -6.89 -11.77
N VAL A 44 -12.63 -5.59 -12.03
CA VAL A 44 -13.40 -4.54 -11.35
C VAL A 44 -13.53 -3.31 -12.24
N ALA A 45 -14.63 -2.57 -12.09
CA ALA A 45 -14.80 -1.29 -12.78
C ALA A 45 -14.00 -0.20 -12.07
N VAL A 46 -13.06 0.41 -12.80
CA VAL A 46 -12.34 1.59 -12.35
C VAL A 46 -13.21 2.84 -12.48
N GLN A 47 -12.93 3.83 -11.64
CA GLN A 47 -13.66 5.06 -11.49
C GLN A 47 -12.67 6.23 -11.52
N ALA A 48 -12.88 7.16 -12.44
CA ALA A 48 -12.01 8.33 -12.64
C ALA A 48 -12.28 9.43 -11.59
N TYR A 49 -12.23 9.06 -10.31
CA TYR A 49 -12.36 9.93 -9.14
C TYR A 49 -11.72 9.25 -7.92
N ASP A 50 -11.49 9.98 -6.82
CA ASP A 50 -10.89 9.47 -5.56
C ASP A 50 -9.50 8.81 -5.67
N GLY A 51 -8.80 8.96 -6.79
CA GLY A 51 -7.40 8.53 -7.01
C GLY A 51 -6.40 9.46 -6.33
N ASN A 52 -6.58 9.73 -5.04
CA ASN A 52 -5.80 10.72 -4.30
C ASN A 52 -4.34 10.30 -4.16
N ILE A 53 -3.41 11.23 -4.34
CA ILE A 53 -1.99 11.01 -4.03
C ILE A 53 -1.46 12.12 -3.14
N GLY A 54 -0.37 11.84 -2.43
CA GLY A 54 0.28 12.88 -1.63
C GLY A 54 1.76 12.63 -1.44
N SER A 55 2.47 13.69 -1.05
CA SER A 55 3.90 13.63 -0.77
C SER A 55 4.30 14.67 0.25
N ASN A 56 5.24 14.31 1.14
CA ASN A 56 5.96 15.27 1.97
C ASN A 56 7.02 16.04 1.17
N GLY A 57 7.48 15.49 0.04
CA GLY A 57 8.35 16.12 -0.95
C GLY A 57 7.56 16.53 -2.19
N ASN A 58 8.21 16.55 -3.36
CA ASN A 58 7.53 16.83 -4.63
C ASN A 58 7.29 15.55 -5.44
N ALA A 59 6.49 15.66 -6.49
CA ALA A 59 6.28 14.61 -7.48
C ALA A 59 6.84 15.01 -8.86
N ASN A 60 7.51 14.10 -9.55
CA ASN A 60 7.87 14.24 -10.95
C ASN A 60 6.93 13.34 -11.76
N LEU A 61 6.11 13.90 -12.63
CA LEU A 61 5.11 13.14 -13.38
C LEU A 61 5.39 13.22 -14.88
N ALA A 62 5.26 12.09 -15.58
CA ALA A 62 5.34 12.05 -17.03
C ALA A 62 4.14 12.77 -17.67
N PRO A 63 4.26 13.34 -18.89
CA PRO A 63 3.20 14.10 -19.56
C PRO A 63 1.87 13.36 -19.79
N GLN A 64 1.87 12.03 -19.73
CA GLN A 64 0.68 11.17 -19.91
C GLN A 64 0.11 10.63 -18.60
N THR A 65 0.58 11.14 -17.45
CA THR A 65 0.08 10.74 -16.14
C THR A 65 -1.20 11.52 -15.84
N SER A 66 -2.28 10.82 -15.45
CA SER A 66 -3.53 11.47 -15.06
C SER A 66 -3.96 11.05 -13.66
N ILE A 67 -3.93 11.98 -12.71
CA ILE A 67 -4.47 11.82 -11.36
C ILE A 67 -5.93 12.23 -11.38
N THR A 68 -6.83 11.29 -11.12
CA THR A 68 -8.27 11.55 -11.03
C THR A 68 -8.70 11.55 -9.57
N GLY A 69 -8.29 12.61 -8.89
CA GLY A 69 -8.38 12.86 -7.46
C GLY A 69 -7.56 14.09 -7.12
N ASN A 70 -7.03 14.16 -5.91
CA ASN A 70 -6.35 15.33 -5.39
C ASN A 70 -4.85 15.05 -5.21
N PHE A 71 -4.02 16.09 -5.32
CA PHE A 71 -2.62 16.02 -4.89
C PHE A 71 -2.43 16.72 -3.55
N SER A 72 -1.97 15.99 -2.52
CA SER A 72 -1.77 16.55 -1.18
C SER A 72 -0.29 16.76 -0.85
N SER A 73 0.08 17.97 -0.41
CA SER A 73 1.45 18.27 0.05
C SER A 73 1.49 19.34 1.13
N PRO A 74 2.53 19.38 2.00
CA PRO A 74 2.72 20.44 2.99
C PRO A 74 2.74 21.85 2.39
N GLN A 75 2.19 22.82 3.14
CA GLN A 75 2.08 24.24 2.75
C GLN A 75 3.44 24.97 2.65
N THR A 76 4.47 24.48 3.35
CA THR A 76 5.82 25.04 3.36
C THR A 76 6.84 23.96 3.01
N GLY A 77 7.77 24.26 2.10
CA GLY A 77 8.96 23.43 1.89
C GLY A 77 8.66 22.08 1.28
N VAL A 78 8.49 22.06 -0.04
CA VAL A 78 8.66 20.87 -0.87
C VAL A 78 10.16 20.49 -0.87
N GLY A 79 10.70 20.12 0.30
CA GLY A 79 12.13 19.88 0.49
C GLY A 79 13.06 21.00 -0.02
N ALA A 80 14.25 20.59 -0.45
CA ALA A 80 15.25 21.43 -1.12
C ALA A 80 14.94 21.67 -2.62
N CYS A 81 13.72 21.38 -3.07
CA CYS A 81 13.35 21.48 -4.48
C CYS A 81 13.06 22.93 -4.84
N SER A 82 13.29 23.30 -6.10
CA SER A 82 12.98 24.63 -6.64
C SER A 82 11.55 25.02 -6.23
N ALA A 83 11.46 26.08 -5.45
CA ALA A 83 10.32 26.37 -4.57
C ALA A 83 8.99 26.52 -5.30
N GLY A 84 7.95 25.86 -4.79
CA GLY A 84 6.55 26.20 -5.05
C GLY A 84 5.70 25.07 -5.61
N ASP A 85 6.29 24.17 -6.40
CA ASP A 85 5.49 23.22 -7.16
C ASP A 85 5.50 21.83 -6.51
N ALA A 86 4.33 21.46 -5.99
CA ALA A 86 4.04 20.11 -5.48
C ALA A 86 4.34 19.02 -6.52
N ILE A 87 4.15 19.37 -7.80
CA ILE A 87 4.48 18.57 -8.97
C ILE A 87 5.51 19.34 -9.79
N SER A 88 6.71 18.80 -9.94
CA SER A 88 7.82 19.44 -10.64
C SER A 88 7.45 19.83 -12.08
N GLY A 89 7.65 21.10 -12.40
CA GLY A 89 7.33 21.66 -13.72
C GLY A 89 5.84 21.98 -13.94
N ALA A 90 4.98 21.75 -12.95
CA ALA A 90 3.59 22.18 -12.99
C ALA A 90 3.43 23.53 -12.29
N THR A 91 2.96 24.54 -13.02
CA THR A 91 2.50 25.80 -12.44
C THR A 91 1.04 25.66 -12.00
N PRO A 92 0.47 26.62 -11.23
CA PRO A 92 -0.96 26.64 -10.93
C PRO A 92 -1.86 26.59 -12.18
N SER A 93 -1.38 27.06 -13.33
CA SER A 93 -2.11 27.02 -14.61
C SER A 93 -1.91 25.73 -15.42
N THR A 94 -0.91 24.91 -15.10
CA THR A 94 -0.64 23.64 -15.81
C THR A 94 -0.89 22.40 -14.98
N ILE A 95 -1.11 22.53 -13.67
CA ILE A 95 -1.42 21.39 -12.77
C ILE A 95 -2.65 20.59 -13.23
N GLN A 96 -3.64 21.25 -13.82
CA GLN A 96 -4.85 20.63 -14.39
C GLN A 96 -4.58 19.66 -15.55
N ASN A 97 -3.39 19.72 -16.16
CA ASN A 97 -2.96 18.75 -17.16
C ASN A 97 -2.65 17.39 -16.54
N TYR A 98 -2.30 17.37 -15.25
CA TYR A 98 -1.92 16.17 -14.50
C TYR A 98 -2.99 15.75 -13.51
N VAL A 99 -3.65 16.70 -12.83
CA VAL A 99 -4.58 16.44 -11.73
C VAL A 99 -5.98 16.91 -12.08
N LYS A 100 -6.96 16.03 -11.89
CA LYS A 100 -8.39 16.29 -12.05
C LYS A 100 -9.07 15.87 -10.74
N ASP A 101 -9.44 16.83 -9.89
CA ASP A 101 -10.18 16.54 -8.66
C ASP A 101 -11.64 16.27 -9.01
N CYS A 102 -11.97 15.00 -9.12
CA CYS A 102 -13.32 14.54 -9.35
C CYS A 102 -13.75 13.85 -8.04
N GLN A 103 -14.77 14.38 -7.35
CA GLN A 103 -15.15 13.91 -5.99
C GLN A 103 -16.19 12.77 -6.00
N THR A 104 -16.99 12.65 -7.07
CA THR A 104 -18.05 11.63 -7.17
C THR A 104 -18.29 11.11 -8.59
N SER A 105 -17.82 11.81 -9.61
CA SER A 105 -17.98 11.44 -11.02
C SER A 105 -16.91 12.10 -11.88
N ALA A 106 -16.53 11.46 -13.00
CA ALA A 106 -15.63 12.04 -14.01
C ALA A 106 -16.15 13.37 -14.59
N THR A 107 -17.44 13.69 -14.41
CA THR A 107 -18.04 14.96 -14.84
C THR A 107 -18.01 16.04 -13.75
N SER A 108 -17.71 15.68 -12.50
CA SER A 108 -17.78 16.58 -11.34
C SER A 108 -16.44 17.26 -11.02
N CYS A 109 -15.56 17.42 -12.00
CA CYS A 109 -14.19 17.82 -11.71
C CYS A 109 -14.11 19.32 -11.35
N GLY A 110 -13.58 19.62 -10.17
CA GLY A 110 -13.49 20.97 -9.60
C GLY A 110 -12.17 21.68 -9.92
N THR A 111 -12.03 22.93 -9.46
CA THR A 111 -10.83 23.77 -9.69
C THR A 111 -9.77 23.63 -8.60
N THR A 112 -9.93 22.72 -7.64
CA THR A 112 -9.04 22.59 -6.46
C THR A 112 -8.16 21.35 -6.59
N TYR A 113 -7.06 21.49 -7.33
CA TYR A 113 -6.21 20.35 -7.70
C TYR A 113 -5.20 19.96 -6.62
N GLN A 114 -4.78 20.92 -5.80
CA GLN A 114 -3.81 20.71 -4.72
C GLN A 114 -4.46 20.94 -3.35
N VAL A 115 -4.37 19.94 -2.48
CA VAL A 115 -4.73 20.05 -1.07
C VAL A 115 -3.46 20.38 -0.29
N LYS A 116 -3.47 21.54 0.37
CA LYS A 116 -2.35 21.94 1.23
C LYS A 116 -2.49 21.28 2.59
N LEU A 117 -1.52 20.45 2.94
CA LEU A 117 -1.40 19.86 4.26
C LEU A 117 -0.79 20.89 5.22
N PRO A 118 -1.28 20.98 6.47
CA PRO A 118 -0.75 21.92 7.45
C PRO A 118 0.70 21.62 7.86
N GLN A 119 1.13 20.35 7.74
CA GLN A 119 2.47 19.89 8.05
C GLN A 119 2.80 18.61 7.26
N SER A 120 4.08 18.21 7.27
CA SER A 120 4.51 16.90 6.77
C SER A 120 3.82 15.77 7.55
N VAL A 121 3.33 14.77 6.82
CA VAL A 121 2.71 13.57 7.39
C VAL A 121 3.80 12.71 8.01
N GLN A 122 3.73 12.51 9.32
CA GLN A 122 4.58 11.58 10.05
C GLN A 122 3.78 10.31 10.31
N VAL A 123 4.39 9.16 10.05
CA VAL A 123 3.77 7.85 10.26
C VAL A 123 4.68 6.98 11.11
N ALA A 124 4.08 6.19 11.99
CA ALA A 124 4.83 5.29 12.85
C ALA A 124 5.54 4.22 12.02
N THR A 125 6.82 4.00 12.28
CA THR A 125 7.57 2.90 11.68
C THR A 125 6.96 1.55 12.09
N PRO A 126 6.80 0.60 11.13
CA PRO A 126 6.39 -0.76 11.44
C PRO A 126 7.36 -1.50 12.39
N VAL A 127 7.05 -2.77 12.70
CA VAL A 127 7.94 -3.61 13.52
C VAL A 127 9.31 -3.80 12.86
N THR A 128 10.38 -3.65 13.65
CA THR A 128 11.78 -3.76 13.21
C THR A 128 12.47 -5.04 13.67
N SER A 129 11.79 -5.88 14.46
CA SER A 129 12.33 -7.11 15.00
C SER A 129 11.25 -8.18 15.14
N PHE A 130 11.67 -9.45 15.22
CA PHE A 130 10.76 -10.54 15.55
C PHE A 130 10.27 -10.40 16.99
N PRO A 131 8.95 -10.43 17.22
CA PRO A 131 8.42 -10.58 18.57
C PRO A 131 8.97 -11.81 19.29
N THR A 132 9.06 -11.71 20.62
CA THR A 132 9.41 -12.86 21.46
C THR A 132 8.41 -14.00 21.24
N GLY A 133 8.91 -15.21 21.00
CA GLY A 133 8.08 -16.40 20.76
C GLY A 133 7.73 -16.65 19.30
N VAL A 134 8.17 -15.80 18.36
CA VAL A 134 8.23 -16.18 16.94
C VAL A 134 9.31 -17.25 16.81
N VAL A 135 8.93 -18.43 16.34
CA VAL A 135 9.86 -19.53 16.12
C VAL A 135 10.32 -19.47 14.67
N ALA A 136 11.61 -19.69 14.43
CA ALA A 136 12.11 -19.92 13.09
C ALA A 136 11.34 -21.11 12.49
N SER A 137 10.44 -20.81 11.58
CA SER A 137 9.69 -21.85 10.89
C SER A 137 10.61 -22.46 9.84
N SER A 138 10.33 -23.69 9.45
CA SER A 138 10.97 -24.36 8.31
C SER A 138 10.65 -23.72 6.95
N LEU A 139 10.32 -22.41 6.92
CA LEU A 139 10.13 -21.59 5.72
C LEU A 139 11.47 -21.35 4.97
N THR A 140 12.41 -22.29 5.02
CA THR A 140 13.51 -22.34 4.06
C THR A 140 12.98 -23.01 2.79
N SER A 141 12.31 -22.23 1.93
CA SER A 141 11.87 -22.63 0.58
C SER A 141 10.73 -23.68 0.45
N PRO A 142 9.64 -23.64 1.23
CA PRO A 142 8.47 -24.46 0.88
C PRO A 142 7.84 -23.95 -0.43
N ASN A 143 7.25 -24.86 -1.20
CA ASN A 143 6.33 -24.51 -2.28
C ASN A 143 4.91 -24.81 -1.79
N GLY A 144 3.97 -23.87 -1.98
CA GLY A 144 2.56 -24.10 -1.69
C GLY A 144 2.02 -23.32 -0.49
N ASN A 145 1.14 -23.95 0.28
CA ASN A 145 0.35 -23.29 1.32
C ASN A 145 1.15 -23.09 2.60
N VAL A 146 1.19 -21.87 3.11
CA VAL A 146 1.79 -21.51 4.39
C VAL A 146 0.69 -21.06 5.34
N SER A 147 0.57 -21.74 6.47
CA SER A 147 -0.38 -21.37 7.53
C SER A 147 0.36 -21.07 8.84
N PRO A 148 -0.06 -20.05 9.61
CA PRO A 148 0.46 -19.80 10.95
C PRO A 148 0.29 -21.00 11.88
N ASN A 149 -0.72 -21.84 11.64
CA ASN A 149 -0.95 -23.08 12.37
C ASN A 149 0.18 -24.11 12.24
N GLY A 150 0.98 -24.03 11.17
CA GLY A 150 2.09 -24.94 10.91
C GLY A 150 3.42 -24.50 11.54
N CYS A 151 3.48 -23.37 12.24
CA CYS A 151 4.74 -22.70 12.56
C CYS A 151 5.34 -23.01 13.94
N GLY A 152 4.97 -24.16 14.53
CA GLY A 152 5.70 -24.76 15.66
C GLY A 152 5.69 -24.01 16.99
N GLY A 153 5.14 -22.79 17.05
CA GLY A 153 4.97 -21.99 18.26
C GLY A 153 3.50 -21.83 18.63
N ALA A 154 3.25 -21.36 19.86
CA ALA A 154 1.91 -21.07 20.35
C ALA A 154 1.12 -20.18 19.36
N PRO A 155 -0.22 -20.27 19.34
CA PRO A 155 -1.04 -19.96 18.15
C PRO A 155 -1.11 -18.50 17.65
N ALA A 156 -0.29 -17.58 18.16
CA ALA A 156 -0.40 -16.14 17.89
C ALA A 156 0.90 -15.44 17.48
N THR A 157 2.05 -16.11 17.55
CA THR A 157 3.36 -15.44 17.35
C THR A 157 3.85 -15.46 15.90
N GLY A 158 3.21 -16.19 14.98
CA GLY A 158 3.51 -16.15 13.54
C GLY A 158 4.73 -16.99 13.12
N CYS A 159 4.90 -17.13 11.80
CA CYS A 159 6.01 -17.86 11.18
C CYS A 159 7.18 -16.93 10.87
N TYR A 160 8.42 -17.42 10.94
CA TYR A 160 9.62 -16.73 10.44
C TYR A 160 10.37 -17.51 9.34
N GLY A 161 10.76 -16.85 8.24
CA GLY A 161 11.68 -17.39 7.21
C GLY A 161 11.80 -16.54 5.94
N ASP A 162 12.37 -17.09 4.87
CA ASP A 162 12.56 -16.43 3.56
C ASP A 162 11.52 -16.92 2.54
N MET A 163 10.95 -16.01 1.74
CA MET A 163 10.02 -16.35 0.66
C MET A 163 10.70 -16.24 -0.70
N ASN A 164 11.16 -17.36 -1.25
CA ASN A 164 11.84 -17.41 -2.56
C ASN A 164 11.19 -18.34 -3.60
N ASN A 165 9.97 -18.82 -3.37
CA ASN A 165 9.20 -19.73 -4.23
C ASN A 165 7.76 -19.22 -4.41
N THR A 166 6.89 -20.00 -5.05
CA THR A 166 5.44 -19.73 -5.08
C THR A 166 4.81 -20.05 -3.74
N PHE A 167 4.07 -19.09 -3.19
CA PHE A 167 3.43 -19.18 -1.88
C PHE A 167 1.96 -18.83 -1.92
N THR A 168 1.18 -19.54 -1.09
CA THR A 168 -0.19 -19.20 -0.76
C THR A 168 -0.31 -19.00 0.74
N LEU A 169 -0.52 -17.77 1.20
CA LEU A 169 -0.70 -17.45 2.61
C LEU A 169 -2.14 -17.79 3.03
N GLN A 170 -2.28 -18.52 4.13
CA GLN A 170 -3.57 -18.93 4.69
C GLN A 170 -3.91 -18.14 5.96
N PRO A 171 -5.20 -17.84 6.19
CA PRO A 171 -5.65 -17.35 7.49
C PRO A 171 -5.26 -18.28 8.64
N TYR A 172 -5.32 -17.75 9.86
CA TYR A 172 -5.14 -18.55 11.07
C TYR A 172 -6.46 -19.23 11.43
N VAL A 173 -6.40 -20.50 11.80
CA VAL A 173 -7.55 -21.26 12.32
C VAL A 173 -7.30 -21.65 13.75
N ASN A 174 -8.15 -21.25 14.69
CA ASN A 174 -7.95 -21.64 16.08
C ASN A 174 -8.08 -23.18 16.22
N PRO A 175 -7.07 -23.91 16.73
CA PRO A 175 -7.12 -25.38 16.77
C PRO A 175 -8.16 -25.92 17.77
N VAL A 176 -8.66 -25.08 18.69
CA VAL A 176 -9.67 -25.46 19.69
C VAL A 176 -11.08 -25.07 19.22
N THR A 177 -11.28 -23.81 18.84
CA THR A 177 -12.62 -23.33 18.44
C THR A 177 -12.90 -23.52 16.96
N ASN A 178 -11.88 -23.86 16.18
CA ASN A 178 -11.93 -24.02 14.72
C ASN A 178 -12.39 -22.75 13.98
N VAL A 179 -12.33 -21.59 14.65
CA VAL A 179 -12.68 -20.28 14.07
C VAL A 179 -11.51 -19.78 13.22
N CYS A 180 -11.82 -19.41 11.99
CA CYS A 180 -10.89 -18.75 11.08
C CYS A 180 -10.82 -17.24 11.36
N SER A 181 -9.61 -16.67 11.38
CA SER A 181 -9.38 -15.24 11.57
C SER A 181 -8.15 -14.76 10.81
N GLY A 182 -7.90 -13.45 10.83
CA GLY A 182 -6.71 -12.86 10.23
C GLY A 182 -5.40 -13.47 10.74
N ALA A 183 -4.36 -13.36 9.93
CA ALA A 183 -3.04 -13.95 10.18
C ALA A 183 -1.92 -12.90 10.13
N LYS A 184 -0.86 -13.15 10.89
CA LYS A 184 0.39 -12.39 10.83
C LYS A 184 1.54 -13.32 10.48
N TYR A 185 2.35 -12.88 9.53
CA TYR A 185 3.60 -13.52 9.13
C TYR A 185 4.76 -12.59 9.44
N TYR A 186 5.90 -13.17 9.81
CA TYR A 186 7.15 -12.45 9.97
C TYR A 186 8.13 -13.01 8.95
N ILE A 187 8.60 -12.22 8.02
CA ILE A 187 9.42 -12.71 6.91
C ILE A 187 10.75 -11.99 6.96
N ASN A 188 11.84 -12.71 6.71
CA ASN A 188 13.14 -12.10 6.58
C ASN A 188 13.21 -11.34 5.24
N THR A 189 13.09 -12.08 4.14
CA THR A 189 13.12 -11.56 2.78
C THR A 189 12.04 -12.18 1.90
N ILE A 190 11.64 -11.45 0.87
CA ILE A 190 10.78 -11.89 -0.22
C ILE A 190 11.60 -11.74 -1.49
N SER A 191 11.93 -12.82 -2.17
CA SER A 191 12.67 -12.83 -3.43
C SER A 191 12.03 -13.80 -4.42
N MET A 192 10.96 -13.36 -5.05
CA MET A 192 10.17 -14.15 -6.00
C MET A 192 10.47 -13.67 -7.41
N ASN A 193 11.14 -14.49 -8.21
CA ASN A 193 11.48 -14.19 -9.60
C ASN A 193 11.13 -15.38 -10.51
N GLY A 194 10.91 -15.12 -11.81
CA GLY A 194 10.73 -16.17 -12.81
C GLY A 194 9.38 -16.89 -12.77
N GLY A 195 8.27 -16.15 -12.67
CA GLY A 195 6.91 -16.73 -12.71
C GLY A 195 6.33 -17.14 -11.35
N LYS A 196 7.06 -16.86 -10.26
CA LYS A 196 6.62 -17.15 -8.89
C LYS A 196 5.53 -16.17 -8.47
N THR A 197 4.59 -16.65 -7.66
CA THR A 197 3.45 -15.85 -7.19
C THR A 197 3.37 -15.83 -5.67
N LEU A 198 2.98 -14.69 -5.12
CA LEU A 198 2.49 -14.58 -3.75
C LEU A 198 0.98 -14.44 -3.81
N SER A 199 0.27 -15.39 -3.22
CA SER A 199 -1.19 -15.40 -3.20
C SER A 199 -1.74 -15.52 -1.78
N ILE A 200 -3.02 -15.18 -1.64
CA ILE A 200 -3.76 -15.38 -0.40
C ILE A 200 -4.89 -16.39 -0.66
N ALA A 201 -5.10 -17.29 0.30
CA ALA A 201 -6.20 -18.24 0.28
C ALA A 201 -7.34 -17.78 1.19
N PRO A 202 -8.60 -18.18 0.90
CA PRO A 202 -9.68 -18.06 1.87
C PRO A 202 -9.47 -19.02 3.05
N CYS A 203 -10.30 -18.86 4.08
CA CYS A 203 -10.42 -19.78 5.20
C CYS A 203 -10.60 -21.22 4.70
N PRO A 204 -9.82 -22.18 5.22
CA PRO A 204 -9.81 -23.56 4.72
C PRO A 204 -11.14 -24.26 5.01
N THR A 205 -11.48 -25.22 4.16
CA THR A 205 -12.63 -26.10 4.35
C THR A 205 -12.57 -26.78 5.71
N GLY A 206 -13.71 -26.84 6.39
CA GLY A 206 -13.81 -27.43 7.71
C GLY A 206 -13.62 -26.43 8.85
N SER A 207 -13.16 -25.19 8.61
CA SER A 207 -13.15 -24.11 9.61
C SER A 207 -14.48 -23.35 9.67
N ILE A 208 -14.80 -22.75 10.82
CA ILE A 208 -15.89 -21.77 10.93
C ILE A 208 -15.45 -20.52 10.16
N GLY A 209 -16.19 -20.17 9.10
CA GLY A 209 -15.84 -19.12 8.15
C GLY A 209 -15.21 -19.62 6.85
N ALA A 210 -15.22 -20.93 6.58
CA ALA A 210 -14.68 -21.52 5.35
C ALA A 210 -15.13 -20.77 4.07
N GLY A 211 -14.19 -20.54 3.15
CA GLY A 211 -14.42 -19.81 1.90
C GLY A 211 -14.38 -18.28 2.01
N SER A 212 -14.39 -17.71 3.22
CA SER A 212 -14.20 -16.27 3.42
C SER A 212 -12.73 -15.87 3.41
N TYR A 213 -12.40 -14.69 2.88
CA TYR A 213 -11.07 -14.12 3.00
C TYR A 213 -10.91 -13.39 4.33
N GLN A 214 -9.73 -13.46 4.93
CA GLN A 214 -9.39 -12.79 6.18
C GLN A 214 -8.16 -11.89 5.99
N PRO A 215 -8.01 -10.81 6.77
CA PRO A 215 -6.83 -9.95 6.68
C PRO A 215 -5.53 -10.70 6.98
N ILE A 216 -4.56 -10.59 6.09
CA ILE A 216 -3.21 -11.13 6.24
C ILE A 216 -2.21 -9.98 6.27
N VAL A 217 -1.41 -9.93 7.34
CA VAL A 217 -0.31 -8.96 7.49
C VAL A 217 1.02 -9.69 7.40
N VAL A 218 1.86 -9.27 6.46
CA VAL A 218 3.23 -9.76 6.28
C VAL A 218 4.20 -8.71 6.79
N ASN A 219 4.86 -8.98 7.91
CA ASN A 219 5.88 -8.12 8.48
C ASN A 219 7.25 -8.56 7.96
N VAL A 220 7.83 -7.78 7.06
CA VAL A 220 9.20 -8.01 6.59
C VAL A 220 10.15 -7.32 7.57
N VAL A 221 11.08 -8.08 8.14
CA VAL A 221 12.00 -7.61 9.19
C VAL A 221 13.40 -7.36 8.66
N ASP A 222 13.85 -8.14 7.66
CA ASP A 222 15.18 -8.04 7.06
C ASP A 222 16.32 -8.01 8.10
N VAL A 223 16.50 -9.11 8.84
CA VAL A 223 17.58 -9.18 9.85
C VAL A 223 18.98 -9.22 9.24
N ASN A 224 19.08 -9.43 7.93
CA ASN A 224 20.34 -9.46 7.19
C ASN A 224 20.70 -8.09 6.59
N ASN A 225 19.85 -7.07 6.76
CA ASN A 225 20.03 -5.73 6.19
C ASN A 225 20.34 -5.77 4.69
N THR A 226 19.51 -6.53 3.97
CA THR A 226 19.61 -6.77 2.54
C THR A 226 19.34 -5.48 1.77
N SER A 227 20.04 -5.26 0.66
CA SER A 227 19.80 -4.07 -0.17
C SER A 227 18.40 -4.04 -0.82
N THR A 228 17.81 -5.21 -1.07
CA THR A 228 16.46 -5.37 -1.62
C THR A 228 15.77 -6.55 -0.94
N PRO A 229 15.23 -6.38 0.27
CA PRO A 229 14.63 -7.48 1.04
C PRO A 229 13.25 -7.88 0.51
N ILE A 230 12.63 -7.04 -0.32
CA ILE A 230 11.38 -7.36 -1.01
C ILE A 230 11.61 -7.16 -2.50
N ASP A 231 11.62 -8.26 -3.24
CA ASP A 231 11.74 -8.33 -4.68
C ASP A 231 10.70 -9.33 -5.20
N ILE A 232 9.65 -8.82 -5.85
CA ILE A 232 8.52 -9.61 -6.33
C ILE A 232 8.43 -9.43 -7.84
N GLY A 233 8.59 -10.51 -8.61
CA GLY A 233 8.81 -10.53 -10.04
C GLY A 233 8.13 -11.68 -10.79
N GLY A 234 7.72 -11.44 -12.04
CA GLY A 234 7.40 -12.48 -13.04
C GLY A 234 6.07 -13.24 -12.91
N GLY A 235 5.39 -13.19 -11.76
CA GLY A 235 4.04 -13.75 -11.54
C GLY A 235 3.15 -12.88 -10.62
N SER A 236 3.71 -11.79 -10.08
CA SER A 236 3.06 -10.78 -9.25
C SER A 236 2.34 -11.31 -8.00
N ILE A 237 1.58 -10.40 -7.35
CA ILE A 237 0.76 -10.67 -6.18
C ILE A 237 -0.63 -11.10 -6.67
N ALA A 238 -0.94 -12.39 -6.56
CA ALA A 238 -2.21 -12.95 -6.96
C ALA A 238 -3.24 -12.84 -5.82
N ASN A 239 -4.00 -11.76 -5.82
CA ASN A 239 -5.15 -11.57 -4.94
C ASN A 239 -6.42 -11.49 -5.80
N ALA A 240 -7.03 -12.65 -6.04
CA ALA A 240 -8.20 -12.81 -6.92
C ALA A 240 -9.43 -11.99 -6.47
N SER A 241 -9.48 -11.59 -5.20
CA SER A 241 -10.57 -10.75 -4.68
C SER A 241 -10.44 -9.28 -5.10
N LEU A 242 -9.25 -8.85 -5.57
CA LEU A 242 -8.88 -7.44 -5.74
C LEU A 242 -9.19 -6.57 -4.51
N ASN A 243 -9.33 -7.17 -3.32
CA ASN A 243 -9.51 -6.42 -2.08
C ASN A 243 -8.15 -6.33 -1.36
N PRO A 244 -7.47 -5.17 -1.42
CA PRO A 244 -6.17 -4.95 -0.80
C PRO A 244 -6.22 -4.99 0.72
N ALA A 245 -7.39 -4.87 1.36
CA ALA A 245 -7.52 -5.01 2.81
C ALA A 245 -7.22 -6.44 3.30
N TYR A 246 -7.23 -7.44 2.41
CA TYR A 246 -6.88 -8.81 2.77
C TYR A 246 -5.39 -9.11 2.73
N LEU A 247 -4.57 -8.24 2.12
CA LEU A 247 -3.12 -8.42 2.09
C LEU A 247 -2.40 -7.09 2.32
N GLN A 248 -1.74 -7.00 3.47
CA GLN A 248 -0.87 -5.89 3.80
C GLN A 248 0.57 -6.37 3.99
N ILE A 249 1.51 -5.73 3.31
CA ILE A 249 2.95 -5.95 3.47
C ILE A 249 3.50 -4.74 4.22
N GLN A 250 4.15 -5.00 5.36
CA GLN A 250 4.76 -3.99 6.21
C GLN A 250 6.28 -4.16 6.21
N TYR A 251 7.01 -3.07 6.06
CA TYR A 251 8.46 -3.10 6.10
C TYR A 251 9.03 -1.84 6.77
N ALA A 252 9.78 -2.03 7.85
CA ALA A 252 10.30 -0.93 8.65
C ALA A 252 11.68 -0.42 8.22
N GLY A 253 12.44 -1.24 7.47
CA GLY A 253 13.80 -0.95 7.08
C GLY A 253 13.92 0.05 5.92
N THR A 254 15.14 0.21 5.42
CA THR A 254 15.50 1.20 4.39
C THR A 254 15.92 0.57 3.06
N GLY A 255 16.04 -0.77 3.00
CA GLY A 255 16.32 -1.51 1.77
C GLY A 255 15.23 -1.28 0.71
N ASN A 256 15.57 -1.46 -0.56
CA ASN A 256 14.65 -1.21 -1.67
C ASN A 256 13.54 -2.27 -1.73
N VAL A 257 12.32 -1.86 -2.01
CA VAL A 257 11.20 -2.75 -2.32
C VAL A 257 10.95 -2.70 -3.82
N LYS A 258 11.01 -3.84 -4.50
CA LYS A 258 10.72 -3.96 -5.93
C LYS A 258 9.50 -4.83 -6.14
N VAL A 259 8.54 -4.29 -6.89
CA VAL A 259 7.45 -5.07 -7.46
C VAL A 259 7.49 -4.91 -8.96
N HIS A 260 7.75 -6.00 -9.67
CA HIS A 260 7.91 -6.01 -11.10
C HIS A 260 7.24 -7.20 -11.77
N GLY A 261 7.09 -7.10 -13.09
CA GLY A 261 6.38 -8.09 -13.90
C GLY A 261 4.95 -7.67 -14.23
N GLY A 262 4.50 -8.02 -15.43
CA GLY A 262 3.21 -7.60 -15.97
C GLY A 262 2.09 -8.59 -15.65
N SER A 263 1.06 -8.13 -14.95
CA SER A 263 -0.34 -8.52 -15.20
C SER A 263 -1.29 -7.75 -14.29
N THR A 264 -1.15 -7.80 -12.96
CA THR A 264 -1.93 -7.02 -11.97
C THR A 264 -1.49 -7.42 -10.55
N ALA A 265 -1.40 -6.48 -9.60
CA ALA A 265 -1.14 -6.78 -8.19
C ALA A 265 -2.18 -6.09 -7.30
N ALA A 266 -2.70 -6.76 -6.27
CA ALA A 266 -3.61 -6.15 -5.30
C ALA A 266 -3.20 -6.36 -3.84
N ALA A 267 -2.71 -5.29 -3.20
CA ALA A 267 -2.24 -5.29 -1.81
C ALA A 267 -2.10 -3.85 -1.28
N VAL A 268 -1.88 -3.74 0.03
CA VAL A 268 -1.34 -2.53 0.66
C VAL A 268 0.15 -2.73 0.95
N ILE A 269 0.99 -1.77 0.58
CA ILE A 269 2.38 -1.70 1.03
C ILE A 269 2.53 -0.54 2.00
N PHE A 270 2.99 -0.84 3.21
CA PHE A 270 3.29 0.13 4.25
C PHE A 270 4.78 0.03 4.60
N ALA A 271 5.58 0.86 3.95
CA ALA A 271 7.04 0.87 4.05
C ALA A 271 7.60 2.30 4.14
N PRO A 272 7.24 3.06 5.20
CA PRO A 272 7.45 4.51 5.23
C PRO A 272 8.91 4.96 5.24
N ASN A 273 9.87 4.07 5.45
CA ASN A 273 11.30 4.38 5.42
C ASN A 273 12.01 3.83 4.17
N ALA A 274 11.34 3.01 3.37
CA ALA A 274 11.93 2.32 2.23
C ALA A 274 11.57 2.99 0.90
N PRO A 275 12.52 3.06 -0.06
CA PRO A 275 12.19 3.34 -1.44
C PRO A 275 11.46 2.15 -2.05
N VAL A 276 10.40 2.43 -2.82
CA VAL A 276 9.59 1.42 -3.51
C VAL A 276 9.58 1.70 -5.01
N GLU A 277 9.85 0.65 -5.79
CA GLU A 277 9.88 0.68 -7.24
C GLU A 277 8.82 -0.28 -7.78
N LEU A 278 7.90 0.25 -8.59
CA LEU A 278 6.92 -0.51 -9.35
C LEU A 278 7.36 -0.51 -10.82
N ASP A 279 7.77 -1.67 -11.33
CA ASP A 279 8.28 -1.82 -12.70
C ASP A 279 7.39 -2.74 -13.54
N GLY A 280 6.80 -2.22 -14.61
CA GLY A 280 6.07 -3.07 -15.55
C GLY A 280 5.34 -2.29 -16.63
N ALA A 281 5.48 -2.70 -17.89
CA ALA A 281 4.67 -2.14 -18.96
C ALA A 281 3.20 -2.54 -18.75
N ASN A 282 2.30 -1.55 -18.79
CA ASN A 282 0.86 -1.74 -18.57
C ASN A 282 0.53 -2.53 -17.29
N SER A 283 1.32 -2.36 -16.22
CA SER A 283 1.01 -2.97 -14.93
C SER A 283 -0.06 -2.16 -14.21
N SER A 284 -0.91 -2.86 -13.46
CA SER A 284 -1.95 -2.24 -12.63
C SER A 284 -1.74 -2.63 -11.17
N TRP A 285 -1.55 -1.63 -10.32
CA TRP A 285 -1.54 -1.79 -8.87
C TRP A 285 -2.91 -1.45 -8.31
N TYR A 286 -3.52 -2.37 -7.58
CA TYR A 286 -4.80 -2.19 -6.91
C TYR A 286 -4.58 -2.11 -5.41
N GLY A 287 -4.81 -0.93 -4.83
CA GLY A 287 -4.69 -0.70 -3.39
C GLY A 287 -3.97 0.59 -3.06
N ALA A 288 -3.15 0.54 -2.01
CA ALA A 288 -2.53 1.73 -1.45
C ALA A 288 -1.04 1.51 -1.15
N LEU A 289 -0.24 2.54 -1.38
CA LEU A 289 1.19 2.58 -1.11
C LEU A 289 1.48 3.72 -0.13
N MET A 290 2.15 3.42 0.98
CA MET A 290 2.67 4.44 1.89
C MET A 290 4.14 4.15 2.16
N VAL A 291 5.00 4.94 1.54
CA VAL A 291 6.40 4.60 1.29
C VAL A 291 7.31 5.82 1.46
N ASN A 292 8.63 5.64 1.57
CA ASN A 292 9.54 6.80 1.62
C ASN A 292 9.59 7.53 0.29
N THR A 293 9.97 6.81 -0.76
CA THR A 293 9.91 7.28 -2.13
C THR A 293 9.21 6.25 -2.99
N LEU A 294 8.48 6.73 -4.00
CA LEU A 294 7.77 5.88 -4.94
C LEU A 294 8.28 6.15 -6.35
N LYS A 295 8.77 5.12 -7.01
CA LYS A 295 9.17 5.16 -8.42
C LYS A 295 8.27 4.24 -9.22
N LEU A 296 7.62 4.76 -10.24
CA LEU A 296 6.86 3.97 -11.20
C LEU A 296 7.54 4.05 -12.55
N ASN A 297 8.05 2.91 -13.02
CA ASN A 297 8.60 2.78 -14.35
C ASN A 297 7.80 1.74 -15.14
N GLY A 298 7.49 2.08 -16.38
CA GLY A 298 6.70 1.20 -17.22
C GLY A 298 5.66 2.00 -17.97
N ASN A 299 5.75 1.95 -19.29
CA ASN A 299 4.82 2.64 -20.16
C ASN A 299 3.38 2.17 -19.84
N GLY A 300 2.51 3.10 -19.44
CA GLY A 300 1.11 2.83 -19.11
C GLY A 300 0.88 2.14 -17.76
N ALA A 301 1.84 2.15 -16.83
CA ALA A 301 1.61 1.68 -15.47
C ALA A 301 0.49 2.48 -14.78
N SER A 302 -0.32 1.84 -13.95
CA SER A 302 -1.51 2.44 -13.33
C SER A 302 -1.63 2.08 -11.86
N ILE A 303 -2.22 3.00 -11.07
CA ILE A 303 -2.58 2.75 -9.68
C ILE A 303 -4.09 2.98 -9.53
N HIS A 304 -4.79 1.97 -9.04
CA HIS A 304 -6.20 2.00 -8.74
C HIS A 304 -6.37 1.93 -7.22
N TYR A 305 -6.84 3.01 -6.60
CA TYR A 305 -7.11 3.06 -5.17
C TYR A 305 -8.41 2.34 -4.81
N ASP A 306 -8.41 1.45 -3.83
CA ASP A 306 -9.65 0.87 -3.31
C ASP A 306 -10.30 1.83 -2.31
N ARG A 307 -11.45 2.41 -2.67
CA ARG A 307 -12.20 3.34 -1.81
C ARG A 307 -12.69 2.69 -0.52
N ARG A 308 -12.74 1.35 -0.45
CA ARG A 308 -13.06 0.66 0.79
C ARG A 308 -11.97 0.79 1.84
N LEU A 309 -10.70 1.01 1.45
CA LEU A 309 -9.60 1.22 2.41
C LEU A 309 -9.83 2.44 3.31
N ALA A 310 -10.53 3.46 2.82
CA ALA A 310 -10.95 4.61 3.61
C ALA A 310 -11.86 4.21 4.80
N ASN A 311 -12.56 3.08 4.71
CA ASN A 311 -13.57 2.67 5.70
C ASN A 311 -13.18 1.39 6.46
N THR A 312 -12.21 0.62 5.96
CA THR A 312 -11.86 -0.70 6.53
C THR A 312 -10.62 -0.68 7.41
N VAL A 313 -9.74 0.33 7.27
CA VAL A 313 -8.53 0.45 8.08
C VAL A 313 -8.41 1.89 8.59
N ALA A 314 -8.64 2.13 9.88
CA ALA A 314 -8.55 3.45 10.50
C ALA A 314 -7.44 3.49 11.55
N THR A 315 -6.63 4.56 11.57
CA THR A 315 -5.81 4.89 12.74
C THR A 315 -6.51 5.97 13.53
N LEU A 316 -6.22 6.04 14.82
CA LEU A 316 -6.45 7.28 15.55
C LEU A 316 -5.50 8.33 14.96
N GLY A 317 -6.04 9.45 14.50
CA GLY A 317 -5.26 10.59 14.04
C GLY A 317 -4.50 11.24 15.19
N ASN A 318 -3.55 12.10 14.84
CA ASN A 318 -2.91 12.97 15.82
C ASN A 318 -3.98 13.80 16.55
N TRP A 319 -3.78 14.03 17.84
CA TRP A 319 -4.65 14.91 18.62
C TRP A 319 -4.68 16.30 17.97
N THR A 320 -5.85 16.73 17.54
CA THR A 320 -6.08 18.09 17.06
C THR A 320 -6.95 18.84 18.07
N ILE A 321 -6.78 20.16 18.14
CA ILE A 321 -7.73 21.04 18.82
C ILE A 321 -8.90 21.20 17.85
N ASP A 322 -10.03 20.56 18.14
CA ASP A 322 -11.13 20.46 17.17
C ASP A 322 -12.12 21.63 17.21
N THR A 323 -12.09 22.49 18.23
CA THR A 323 -12.83 23.75 18.19
C THR A 323 -12.31 24.72 19.26
N PHE A 324 -12.09 25.97 18.87
CA PHE A 324 -12.17 27.10 19.80
C PHE A 324 -13.51 27.80 19.50
N THR A 325 -14.38 27.93 20.50
CA THR A 325 -15.56 28.79 20.40
C THR A 325 -15.44 29.86 21.46
N TRP A 326 -15.44 31.13 21.04
CA TRP A 326 -15.69 32.24 21.95
C TRP A 326 -17.16 32.20 22.32
N SER A 327 -17.49 31.54 23.42
CA SER A 327 -18.72 31.86 24.16
C SER A 327 -18.34 32.37 25.55
N LYS A 328 -18.53 33.68 25.73
CA LYS A 328 -18.30 34.54 26.90
C LYS A 328 -16.84 34.90 27.22
N TYR A 329 -16.35 35.95 26.58
CA TYR A 329 -16.41 37.31 27.14
C TYR A 329 -16.82 38.30 26.04
#